data_AF-I9C3U6-F1
#
_entry.id   AF-I9C3U6-F1
#
_cell.length_a   1.000
_cell.length_b   1.000
_cell.length_c   1.000
_cell.angle_alpha   90.00
_cell.angle_beta   90.00
_cell.angle_gamma   90.00
#
_symmetry.space_group_name_H-M   'P 1'
#
loop_
_entity.id
_entity.type
_entity.pdbx_description
1 polymer ?
#
loop_
_entity_poly.entity_id
_entity_poly.type
_entity_poly.pdbx_seq_one_letter_code
_entity_poly.pdbx_strand_id
1 'polypeptide(L)'
;MAIFRSILPRLLLWLFLASLALNLVFALADLHWLTIPALLLGWYAADLLSGLIHMYMDYRACRPGMGLDAVFFFPGSRESPEYQSLFRERMARLNPFERISYDFKNHHPRPDALGRRSVWRLIGSTVIAAALPISLAANAAALLLPRWGLVLPGWMMAGLFAFLVGGGFAQYFHGTLHRTQNPWFIKAMRSARLLMTPAAHQLHHDTLQRDFATNSGWSNPLVNWLFNSLRARGRLPDANLEPSS
;
A
#
# COMPACT_ATOMS: atom_id res chain seq x y z
N MET A 1 -10.41 6.83 29.07
CA MET A 1 -10.08 5.83 28.03
C MET A 1 -9.76 6.41 26.63
N ALA A 2 -9.96 7.71 26.34
CA ALA A 2 -9.66 8.28 25.01
C ALA A 2 -8.16 8.57 24.76
N ILE A 3 -7.38 8.87 25.81
CA ILE A 3 -5.95 9.23 25.68
C ILE A 3 -5.09 8.04 25.21
N PHE A 4 -5.36 6.83 25.73
CA PHE A 4 -4.63 5.62 25.36
C PHE A 4 -4.84 5.17 23.90
N ARG A 5 -5.97 5.54 23.27
CA ARG A 5 -6.22 5.22 21.85
C ARG A 5 -5.30 5.97 20.88
N SER A 6 -4.56 6.99 21.35
CA SER A 6 -3.70 7.83 20.49
C SER A 6 -2.21 7.49 20.56
N ILE A 7 -1.74 6.79 21.60
CA ILE A 7 -0.30 6.61 21.87
C ILE A 7 0.26 5.41 21.10
N LEU A 8 -0.44 4.26 21.12
CA LEU A 8 0.05 3.02 20.52
C LEU A 8 0.39 3.16 19.00
N PRO A 9 -0.47 3.76 18.16
CA PRO A 9 -0.13 4.05 16.76
C PRO A 9 1.17 4.82 16.58
N ARG A 10 1.40 5.82 17.43
CA ARG A 10 2.60 6.67 17.37
C ARG A 10 3.82 5.87 17.79
N LEU A 11 3.72 5.08 18.86
CA LEU A 11 4.81 4.20 19.32
C LEU A 11 5.20 3.18 18.25
N LEU A 12 4.23 2.52 17.61
CA LEU A 12 4.50 1.56 16.54
C LEU A 12 5.13 2.22 15.32
N LEU A 13 4.67 3.41 14.94
CA LEU A 13 5.29 4.18 13.87
C LEU A 13 6.73 4.58 14.22
N TRP A 14 6.98 5.08 15.43
CA TRP A 14 8.33 5.43 15.88
C TRP A 14 9.26 4.22 15.95
N LEU A 15 8.76 3.08 16.44
CA LEU A 15 9.51 1.83 16.46
C LEU A 15 9.87 1.38 15.05
N PHE A 16 8.93 1.47 14.10
CA PHE A 16 9.19 1.17 12.70
C PHE A 16 10.24 2.12 12.10
N LEU A 17 10.12 3.43 12.32
CA LEU A 17 11.07 4.40 11.79
C LEU A 17 12.48 4.22 12.40
N ALA A 18 12.56 3.92 13.70
CA ALA A 18 13.83 3.61 14.36
C ALA A 18 14.46 2.32 13.82
N SER A 19 13.67 1.26 13.65
CA SER A 19 14.11 0.00 13.04
C SER A 19 14.57 0.19 11.59
N LEU A 20 13.84 1.00 10.82
CA LEU A 20 14.18 1.33 9.44
C LEU A 20 15.47 2.17 9.34
N ALA A 21 15.68 3.12 10.26
CA ALA A 21 16.93 3.87 10.38
C ALA A 21 18.11 2.96 10.69
N LEU A 22 17.91 1.96 11.56
CA LEU A 22 18.95 0.96 11.84
C LEU A 22 19.24 0.08 10.61
N ASN A 23 18.23 -0.28 9.80
CA ASN A 23 18.47 -0.97 8.53
C ASN A 23 19.38 -0.13 7.61
N LEU A 24 19.13 1.18 7.55
CA LEU A 24 19.95 2.11 6.75
C LEU A 24 21.38 2.22 7.30
N VAL A 25 21.57 2.25 8.62
CA VAL A 25 22.91 2.24 9.23
C VAL A 25 23.69 0.99 8.79
N PHE A 26 23.07 -0.20 8.84
CA PHE A 26 23.71 -1.42 8.35
C PHE A 26 24.01 -1.38 6.84
N ALA A 27 23.12 -0.78 6.04
CA ALA A 27 23.37 -0.59 4.61
C ALA A 27 24.56 0.33 4.32
N LEU A 28 24.75 1.38 5.13
CA LEU A 28 25.83 2.35 4.99
C LEU A 28 27.16 1.89 5.61
N ALA A 29 27.13 0.93 6.55
CA ALA A 29 28.33 0.39 7.17
C ALA A 29 29.20 -0.44 6.21
N ASP A 30 28.60 -0.94 5.12
CA ASP A 30 29.26 -1.75 4.09
C ASP A 30 28.79 -1.29 2.69
N LEU A 31 29.25 -0.11 2.27
CA LEU A 31 28.91 0.44 0.96
C LEU A 31 29.62 -0.33 -0.16
N HIS A 32 28.82 -0.84 -1.10
CA HIS A 32 29.28 -1.62 -2.22
C HIS A 32 28.67 -1.11 -3.53
N TRP A 33 29.29 -1.37 -4.68
CA TRP A 33 28.75 -0.93 -5.98
C TRP A 33 27.38 -1.57 -6.29
N LEU A 34 27.09 -2.74 -5.71
CA LEU A 34 25.78 -3.41 -5.79
C LEU A 34 24.67 -2.68 -5.03
N THR A 35 24.99 -1.69 -4.18
CA THR A 35 23.99 -0.94 -3.40
C THR A 35 22.96 -0.26 -4.31
N ILE A 36 23.39 0.35 -5.42
CA ILE A 36 22.46 1.03 -6.34
C ILE A 36 21.54 0.02 -7.04
N PRO A 37 22.04 -1.06 -7.70
CA PRO A 37 21.19 -2.12 -8.22
C PRO A 37 20.22 -2.71 -7.19
N ALA A 38 20.68 -2.93 -5.96
CA ALA A 38 19.85 -3.48 -4.90
C ALA A 38 18.72 -2.52 -4.49
N LEU A 39 19.00 -1.22 -4.35
CA LEU A 39 18.00 -0.19 -4.08
C LEU A 39 16.92 -0.17 -5.19
N LEU A 40 17.33 -0.20 -6.46
CA LEU A 40 16.40 -0.21 -7.59
C LEU A 40 15.57 -1.48 -7.64
N LEU A 41 16.18 -2.65 -7.39
CA LEU A 41 15.48 -3.93 -7.34
C LEU A 41 14.48 -3.98 -6.18
N GLY A 42 14.87 -3.49 -5.00
CA GLY A 42 13.98 -3.38 -3.83
C GLY A 42 12.79 -2.46 -4.10
N TRP A 43 13.03 -1.31 -4.75
CA TRP A 43 11.97 -0.39 -5.16
C TRP A 43 11.03 -1.02 -6.20
N TYR A 44 11.58 -1.68 -7.22
CA TYR A 44 10.80 -2.40 -8.23
C TYR A 44 9.95 -3.53 -7.60
N ALA A 45 10.51 -4.29 -6.67
CA ALA A 45 9.79 -5.34 -5.96
C ALA A 45 8.62 -4.79 -5.13
N ALA A 46 8.83 -3.64 -4.46
CA ALA A 46 7.77 -2.95 -3.74
C ALA A 46 6.67 -2.41 -4.68
N ASP A 47 7.06 -1.84 -5.82
CA ASP A 47 6.14 -1.40 -6.87
C ASP A 47 5.31 -2.57 -7.42
N LEU A 48 5.97 -3.69 -7.77
CA LEU A 48 5.31 -4.91 -8.22
C LEU A 48 4.32 -5.43 -7.20
N LEU A 49 4.72 -5.54 -5.94
CA LEU A 49 3.84 -6.01 -4.87
C LEU A 49 2.64 -5.07 -4.69
N SER A 50 2.84 -3.75 -4.80
CA SER A 50 1.74 -2.77 -4.76
C SER A 50 0.72 -3.02 -5.87
N GLY A 51 1.18 -3.27 -7.11
CA GLY A 51 0.31 -3.52 -8.25
C GLY A 51 -0.42 -4.84 -8.16
N LEU A 52 0.25 -5.91 -7.71
CA LEU A 52 -0.39 -7.21 -7.50
C LEU A 52 -1.47 -7.16 -6.42
N ILE A 53 -1.20 -6.48 -5.30
CA ILE A 53 -2.19 -6.30 -4.23
C ILE A 53 -3.35 -5.44 -4.72
N HIS A 54 -3.08 -4.36 -5.45
CA HIS A 54 -4.11 -3.47 -5.97
C HIS A 54 -5.05 -4.22 -6.93
N MET A 55 -4.50 -4.86 -7.96
CA MET A 55 -5.23 -5.72 -8.90
C MET A 55 -6.07 -6.77 -8.16
N TYR A 56 -5.48 -7.45 -7.18
CA TYR A 56 -6.21 -8.44 -6.39
C TYR A 56 -7.38 -7.83 -5.61
N MET A 57 -7.18 -6.69 -4.94
CA MET A 57 -8.23 -6.04 -4.14
C MET A 57 -9.38 -5.50 -5.00
N ASP A 58 -9.07 -4.97 -6.18
CA ASP A 58 -10.05 -4.45 -7.13
C ASP A 58 -10.98 -5.56 -7.64
N TYR A 59 -10.44 -6.75 -7.86
CA TYR A 59 -11.20 -7.90 -8.39
C TYR A 59 -11.60 -8.93 -7.34
N ARG A 60 -11.24 -8.73 -6.06
CA ARG A 60 -11.71 -9.56 -4.96
C ARG A 60 -13.19 -9.27 -4.70
N ALA A 61 -14.07 -10.21 -5.00
CA ALA A 61 -15.50 -10.05 -4.70
C ALA A 61 -15.73 -9.75 -3.21
N CYS A 62 -16.59 -8.77 -2.94
CA CYS A 62 -17.17 -8.60 -1.61
C CYS A 62 -18.14 -9.76 -1.35
N ARG A 63 -18.27 -10.19 -0.09
CA ARG A 63 -19.25 -11.23 0.27
C ARG A 63 -20.68 -10.71 -0.02
N PRO A 64 -21.51 -11.45 -0.78
CA PRO A 64 -22.91 -11.08 -1.02
C PRO A 64 -23.73 -11.04 0.28
N GLY A 65 -24.89 -10.37 0.27
CA GLY A 65 -25.80 -10.29 1.42
C GLY A 65 -25.32 -9.37 2.57
N MET A 66 -24.19 -8.69 2.38
CA MET A 66 -23.61 -7.78 3.39
C MET A 66 -24.22 -6.38 3.34
N GLY A 67 -25.02 -6.06 2.32
CA GLY A 67 -25.62 -4.74 2.11
C GLY A 67 -24.59 -3.67 1.74
N LEU A 68 -23.46 -4.07 1.14
CA LEU A 68 -22.38 -3.15 0.75
C LEU A 68 -22.69 -2.36 -0.51
N ASP A 69 -23.53 -2.91 -1.38
CA ASP A 69 -24.17 -2.26 -2.51
C ASP A 69 -24.96 -1.01 -2.06
N ALA A 70 -25.79 -1.14 -1.02
CA ALA A 70 -26.57 -0.03 -0.47
C ALA A 70 -25.69 1.13 0.04
N VAL A 71 -24.51 0.81 0.60
CA VAL A 71 -23.53 1.82 1.03
C VAL A 71 -22.80 2.42 -0.17
N PHE A 72 -22.38 1.56 -1.11
CA PHE A 72 -21.59 1.94 -2.28
C PHE A 72 -22.36 2.85 -3.22
N PHE A 73 -23.63 2.53 -3.49
CA PHE A 73 -24.54 3.27 -4.36
C PHE A 73 -25.46 4.24 -3.62
N PHE A 74 -25.17 4.56 -2.35
CA PHE A 74 -26.00 5.49 -1.57
C PHE A 74 -26.15 6.85 -2.31
N PRO A 75 -27.38 7.29 -2.62
CA PRO A 75 -27.63 8.46 -3.46
C PRO A 75 -27.55 9.79 -2.69
N GLY A 76 -27.76 9.75 -1.37
CA GLY A 76 -27.78 10.94 -0.53
C GLY A 76 -26.38 11.42 -0.10
N SER A 77 -26.37 12.47 0.72
CA SER A 77 -25.14 12.96 1.35
C SER A 77 -24.53 11.88 2.24
N ARG A 78 -23.22 11.65 2.08
CA ARG A 78 -22.44 10.76 2.97
C ARG A 78 -22.13 11.37 4.32
N GLU A 79 -22.49 12.63 4.53
CA GLU A 79 -22.41 13.29 5.83
C GLU A 79 -23.73 13.16 6.60
N SER A 80 -24.78 12.61 5.96
CA SER A 80 -26.09 12.47 6.60
C SER A 80 -26.06 11.45 7.75
N PRO A 81 -26.87 11.65 8.81
CA PRO A 81 -27.04 10.66 9.87
C PRO A 81 -27.46 9.28 9.34
N GLU A 82 -28.29 9.26 8.28
CA GLU A 82 -28.75 8.05 7.61
C GLU A 82 -27.59 7.25 7.01
N TYR A 83 -26.76 7.87 6.17
CA TYR A 83 -25.59 7.21 5.59
C TYR A 83 -24.63 6.74 6.68
N GLN A 84 -24.36 7.59 7.67
CA GLN A 84 -23.43 7.27 8.74
C GLN A 84 -23.92 6.09 9.59
N SER A 85 -25.23 5.98 9.82
CA SER A 85 -25.84 4.83 10.49
C SER A 85 -25.69 3.56 9.65
N LEU A 86 -26.11 3.62 8.37
CA LEU A 86 -26.01 2.52 7.42
C LEU A 86 -24.56 2.02 7.29
N PHE A 87 -23.61 2.94 7.09
CA PHE A 87 -22.19 2.62 6.98
C PHE A 87 -21.67 1.90 8.24
N ARG A 88 -21.95 2.43 9.44
CA ARG A 88 -21.52 1.80 10.69
C ARG A 88 -22.11 0.40 10.84
N GLU A 89 -23.41 0.25 10.57
CA GLU A 89 -24.11 -1.03 10.65
C GLU A 89 -23.49 -2.06 9.71
N ARG A 90 -23.30 -1.72 8.42
CA ARG A 90 -22.73 -2.66 7.44
C ARG A 90 -21.27 -2.98 7.71
N MET A 91 -20.45 -1.98 8.04
CA MET A 91 -19.03 -2.18 8.33
C MET A 91 -18.82 -3.06 9.58
N ALA A 92 -19.72 -3.00 10.57
CA ALA A 92 -19.64 -3.85 11.77
C ALA A 92 -19.69 -5.35 11.45
N ARG A 93 -20.28 -5.74 10.31
CA ARG A 93 -20.43 -7.13 9.89
C ARG A 93 -19.23 -7.66 9.09
N LEU A 94 -18.28 -6.80 8.72
CA LEU A 94 -17.10 -7.15 7.94
C LEU A 94 -15.88 -7.43 8.84
N ASN A 95 -15.10 -8.44 8.48
CA ASN A 95 -13.78 -8.65 9.06
C ASN A 95 -12.75 -7.61 8.52
N PRO A 96 -11.55 -7.49 9.13
CA PRO A 96 -10.57 -6.49 8.71
C PRO A 96 -10.17 -6.55 7.23
N PHE A 97 -10.05 -7.75 6.66
CA PHE A 97 -9.68 -7.94 5.26
C PHE A 97 -10.80 -7.55 4.30
N GLU A 98 -12.05 -7.93 4.60
CA GLU A 98 -13.23 -7.52 3.83
C GLU A 98 -13.39 -5.99 3.81
N ARG A 99 -13.13 -5.33 4.96
CA ARG A 99 -13.12 -3.86 5.03
C ARG A 99 -12.07 -3.24 4.13
N ILE A 100 -10.86 -3.82 4.08
CA ILE A 100 -9.79 -3.35 3.18
C ILE A 100 -10.22 -3.51 1.72
N SER A 101 -10.73 -4.68 1.33
CA SER A 101 -11.20 -4.91 -0.04
C SER A 101 -12.34 -3.96 -0.44
N TYR A 102 -13.30 -3.71 0.45
CA TYR A 102 -14.35 -2.71 0.22
C TYR A 102 -13.79 -1.28 0.11
N ASP A 103 -12.87 -0.91 1.00
CA ASP A 103 -12.21 0.41 0.98
C ASP A 103 -11.48 0.65 -0.34
N PHE A 104 -10.85 -0.39 -0.92
CA PHE A 104 -10.30 -0.34 -2.27
C PHE A 104 -11.43 -0.09 -3.28
N LYS A 105 -12.45 -0.93 -3.42
CA LYS A 105 -13.50 -0.67 -4.44
C LYS A 105 -14.12 0.72 -4.35
N ASN A 106 -14.40 1.16 -3.12
CA ASN A 106 -15.02 2.45 -2.86
C ASN A 106 -14.14 3.66 -3.22
N HIS A 107 -12.83 3.46 -3.43
CA HIS A 107 -11.92 4.55 -3.81
C HIS A 107 -12.03 4.91 -5.30
N HIS A 108 -12.39 3.99 -6.20
CA HIS A 108 -12.54 4.30 -7.64
C HIS A 108 -13.57 5.39 -7.95
N PRO A 109 -14.82 5.31 -7.46
CA PRO A 109 -15.78 6.38 -7.70
C PRO A 109 -15.47 7.66 -6.90
N ARG A 110 -14.57 7.58 -5.90
CA ARG A 110 -14.35 8.62 -4.88
C ARG A 110 -12.87 8.76 -4.49
N PRO A 111 -11.97 9.03 -5.44
CA PRO A 111 -10.53 8.98 -5.23
C PRO A 111 -10.05 9.89 -4.07
N ASP A 112 -10.60 11.09 -3.99
CA ASP A 112 -10.22 12.09 -2.98
C ASP A 112 -10.42 11.62 -1.53
N ALA A 113 -11.34 10.66 -1.30
CA ALA A 113 -11.56 10.10 0.02
C ALA A 113 -10.33 9.35 0.54
N LEU A 114 -9.53 8.75 -0.35
CA LEU A 114 -8.25 8.13 0.01
C LEU A 114 -7.20 9.20 0.33
N GLY A 115 -7.16 10.28 -0.46
CA GLY A 115 -6.22 11.38 -0.29
C GLY A 115 -6.34 12.14 1.04
N ARG A 116 -7.54 12.18 1.62
CA ARG A 116 -7.81 12.82 2.93
C ARG A 116 -7.44 11.96 4.16
N ARG A 117 -7.09 10.68 3.97
CA ARG A 117 -6.76 9.79 5.11
C ARG A 117 -5.41 10.17 5.73
N SER A 118 -5.33 10.06 7.05
CA SER A 118 -4.07 10.25 7.78
C SER A 118 -3.04 9.17 7.42
N VAL A 119 -1.75 9.47 7.58
CA VAL A 119 -0.65 8.53 7.31
C VAL A 119 -0.88 7.19 7.99
N TRP A 120 -1.18 7.19 9.29
CA TRP A 120 -1.41 5.95 10.04
C TRP A 120 -2.60 5.14 9.51
N ARG A 121 -3.67 5.81 9.07
CA ARG A 121 -4.82 5.11 8.47
C ARG A 121 -4.46 4.41 7.17
N LEU A 122 -3.47 4.93 6.42
CA LEU A 122 -3.01 4.38 5.16
C LEU A 122 -1.98 3.25 5.34
N ILE A 123 -1.05 3.39 6.29
CA ILE A 123 0.10 2.47 6.40
C ILE A 123 0.01 1.50 7.58
N GLY A 124 -0.85 1.75 8.56
CA GLY A 124 -0.79 1.08 9.86
C GLY A 124 -0.92 -0.45 9.78
N SER A 125 -1.84 -0.96 8.96
CA SER A 125 -1.99 -2.41 8.75
C SER A 125 -0.75 -3.03 8.12
N THR A 126 -0.20 -2.42 7.07
CA THR A 126 1.01 -2.88 6.38
C THR A 126 2.24 -2.82 7.29
N VAL A 127 2.36 -1.76 8.09
CA VAL A 127 3.44 -1.62 9.08
C VAL A 127 3.37 -2.73 10.12
N ILE A 128 2.20 -2.94 10.74
CA ILE A 128 2.03 -3.93 11.80
C ILE A 128 2.23 -5.35 11.28
N ALA A 129 1.58 -5.70 10.16
CA ALA A 129 1.55 -7.07 9.68
C ALA A 129 2.81 -7.49 8.92
N ALA A 130 3.56 -6.55 8.34
CA ALA A 130 4.68 -6.87 7.47
C ALA A 130 5.92 -6.00 7.71
N ALA A 131 5.85 -4.68 7.46
CA ALA A 131 7.06 -3.87 7.34
C ALA A 131 7.88 -3.80 8.64
N LEU A 132 7.23 -3.67 9.80
CA LEU A 132 7.91 -3.64 11.09
C LEU A 132 8.52 -5.02 11.44
N PRO A 133 7.79 -6.15 11.43
CA PRO A 133 8.37 -7.47 11.67
C PRO A 133 9.56 -7.79 10.76
N ILE A 134 9.47 -7.47 9.46
CA ILE A 134 10.56 -7.72 8.51
C ILE A 134 11.77 -6.84 8.81
N SER A 135 11.56 -5.55 9.10
CA SER A 135 12.62 -4.61 9.47
C SER A 135 13.36 -5.06 10.73
N LEU A 136 12.62 -5.49 11.77
CA LEU A 136 13.17 -6.00 13.02
C LEU A 136 13.95 -7.30 12.81
N ALA A 137 13.40 -8.23 12.03
CA ALA A 137 14.06 -9.50 11.72
C ALA A 137 15.39 -9.28 10.97
N ALA A 138 15.42 -8.33 10.03
CA ALA A 138 16.65 -7.99 9.32
C ALA A 138 17.70 -7.34 10.22
N ASN A 139 17.29 -6.46 11.14
CA ASN A 139 18.20 -5.90 12.15
C ASN A 139 18.75 -6.99 13.08
N ALA A 140 17.89 -7.92 13.52
CA ALA A 140 18.32 -9.06 14.31
C ALA A 140 19.30 -9.95 13.53
N ALA A 141 19.04 -10.23 12.25
CA ALA A 141 19.96 -10.97 11.40
C ALA A 141 21.32 -10.26 11.27
N ALA A 142 21.33 -8.96 10.97
CA ALA A 142 22.55 -8.17 10.87
C ALA A 142 23.39 -8.18 12.16
N LEU A 143 22.75 -8.21 13.33
CA LEU A 143 23.42 -8.26 14.63
C LEU A 143 23.87 -9.66 15.05
N LEU A 144 23.11 -10.70 14.69
CA LEU A 144 23.29 -12.05 15.22
C LEU A 144 24.12 -12.95 14.31
N LEU A 145 23.98 -12.82 12.97
CA LEU A 145 24.71 -13.65 12.00
C LEU A 145 26.24 -13.56 12.13
N PRO A 146 26.86 -12.40 12.46
CA PRO A 146 28.31 -12.31 12.62
C PRO A 146 28.86 -13.23 13.71
N ARG A 147 28.06 -13.57 14.73
CA ARG A 147 28.46 -14.52 15.79
C ARG A 147 28.68 -15.95 15.26
N TRP A 148 28.18 -16.23 14.06
CA TRP A 148 28.22 -17.53 13.38
C TRP A 148 29.15 -17.47 12.15
N GLY A 149 29.94 -16.40 12.00
CA GLY A 149 30.82 -16.18 10.85
C GLY A 149 30.10 -15.77 9.56
N LEU A 150 28.80 -15.45 9.64
CA LEU A 150 28.00 -15.00 8.49
C LEU A 150 27.87 -13.47 8.52
N VAL A 151 28.00 -12.83 7.35
CA VAL A 151 27.83 -11.38 7.22
C VAL A 151 26.66 -11.11 6.29
N LEU A 152 25.76 -10.20 6.71
CA LEU A 152 24.71 -9.69 5.84
C LEU A 152 25.27 -8.49 5.06
N PRO A 153 25.47 -8.57 3.74
CA PRO A 153 26.09 -7.49 2.96
C PRO A 153 25.27 -6.20 3.03
N GLY A 154 25.95 -5.04 3.06
CA GLY A 154 25.29 -3.74 3.15
C GLY A 154 24.36 -3.45 1.97
N TRP A 155 24.70 -3.92 0.76
CA TRP A 155 23.83 -3.77 -0.41
C TRP A 155 22.50 -4.55 -0.27
N MET A 156 22.47 -5.71 0.42
CA MET A 156 21.23 -6.43 0.70
C MET A 156 20.35 -5.62 1.64
N MET A 157 20.95 -5.01 2.66
CA MET A 157 20.24 -4.11 3.58
C MET A 157 19.71 -2.87 2.87
N ALA A 158 20.45 -2.33 1.89
CA ALA A 158 19.98 -1.22 1.07
C ALA A 158 18.75 -1.60 0.23
N GLY A 159 18.80 -2.74 -0.47
CA GLY A 159 17.65 -3.23 -1.23
C GLY A 159 16.42 -3.50 -0.35
N LEU A 160 16.64 -4.11 0.82
CA LEU A 160 15.58 -4.31 1.80
C LEU A 160 15.01 -2.98 2.30
N PHE A 161 15.85 -1.99 2.59
CA PHE A 161 15.41 -0.66 2.99
C PHE A 161 14.51 -0.01 1.93
N ALA A 162 14.91 -0.03 0.65
CA ALA A 162 14.09 0.48 -0.45
C ALA A 162 12.76 -0.28 -0.56
N PHE A 163 12.79 -1.61 -0.43
CA PHE A 163 11.58 -2.44 -0.42
C PHE A 163 10.65 -2.09 0.73
N LEU A 164 11.17 -1.90 1.95
CA LEU A 164 10.39 -1.55 3.14
C LEU A 164 9.79 -0.15 3.06
N VAL A 165 10.53 0.83 2.51
CA VAL A 165 9.99 2.18 2.25
C VAL A 165 8.88 2.09 1.20
N GLY A 166 9.17 1.49 0.05
CA GLY A 166 8.21 1.38 -1.05
C GLY A 166 6.95 0.60 -0.66
N GLY A 167 7.10 -0.54 0.00
CA GLY A 167 6.00 -1.42 0.38
C GLY A 167 5.24 -0.90 1.61
N GLY A 168 5.96 -0.50 2.65
CA GLY A 168 5.38 0.02 3.89
C GLY A 168 4.57 1.30 3.69
N PHE A 169 4.99 2.16 2.75
CA PHE A 169 4.31 3.41 2.42
C PHE A 169 3.48 3.35 1.13
N ALA A 170 3.29 2.18 0.51
CA ALA A 170 2.59 2.06 -0.77
C ALA A 170 1.21 2.75 -0.79
N GLN A 171 0.40 2.56 0.25
CA GLN A 171 -0.90 3.24 0.34
C GLN A 171 -0.82 4.72 0.71
N TYR A 172 0.25 5.14 1.39
CA TYR A 172 0.49 6.56 1.55
C TYR A 172 0.80 7.21 0.19
N PHE A 173 1.69 6.60 -0.59
CA PHE A 173 2.01 7.05 -1.94
C PHE A 173 0.79 7.03 -2.86
N HIS A 174 -0.04 5.99 -2.81
CA HIS A 174 -1.33 5.98 -3.51
C HIS A 174 -2.22 7.16 -3.09
N GLY A 175 -2.38 7.39 -1.78
CA GLY A 175 -3.13 8.54 -1.28
C GLY A 175 -2.56 9.89 -1.70
N THR A 176 -1.26 9.99 -2.05
CA THR A 176 -0.68 11.23 -2.60
C THR A 176 -1.10 11.52 -4.04
N LEU A 177 -1.60 10.52 -4.78
CA LEU A 177 -2.11 10.68 -6.14
C LEU A 177 -3.48 11.38 -6.16
N HIS A 178 -4.24 11.24 -5.07
CA HIS A 178 -5.61 11.73 -4.92
C HIS A 178 -5.72 12.95 -4.00
N ARG A 179 -4.67 13.79 -3.97
CA ARG A 179 -4.69 15.04 -3.19
C ARG A 179 -3.99 16.17 -3.96
N THR A 180 -4.54 17.37 -3.82
CA THR A 180 -4.03 18.58 -4.49
C THR A 180 -2.70 19.05 -3.91
N GLN A 181 -2.52 18.91 -2.59
CA GLN A 181 -1.32 19.36 -1.89
C GLN A 181 -0.50 18.17 -1.38
N ASN A 182 0.74 18.12 -1.82
CA ASN A 182 1.72 17.12 -1.43
C ASN A 182 2.98 17.79 -0.86
N PRO A 183 3.63 17.16 0.13
CA PRO A 183 4.89 17.68 0.65
C PRO A 183 5.98 17.68 -0.43
N TRP A 184 6.99 18.52 -0.25
CA TRP A 184 8.03 18.75 -1.27
C TRP A 184 8.75 17.46 -1.70
N PHE A 185 8.97 16.51 -0.79
CA PHE A 185 9.69 15.27 -1.10
C PHE A 185 8.90 14.37 -2.06
N ILE A 186 7.56 14.36 -2.00
CA ILE A 186 6.73 13.63 -2.97
C ILE A 186 6.87 14.25 -4.36
N LYS A 187 6.93 15.58 -4.45
CA LYS A 187 7.14 16.28 -5.72
C LYS A 187 8.54 15.96 -6.29
N ALA A 188 9.57 15.95 -5.45
CA ALA A 188 10.92 15.59 -5.83
C ALA A 188 11.05 14.13 -6.29
N MET A 189 10.40 13.19 -5.58
CA MET A 189 10.39 11.78 -5.99
C MET A 189 9.65 11.57 -7.31
N ARG A 190 8.57 12.31 -7.57
CA ARG A 190 7.88 12.29 -8.88
C ARG A 190 8.74 12.85 -10.01
N SER A 191 9.47 13.95 -9.79
CA SER A 191 10.37 14.48 -10.81
C SER A 191 11.52 13.52 -11.12
N ALA A 192 11.96 12.74 -10.13
CA ALA A 192 12.91 11.65 -10.29
C ALA A 192 12.31 10.34 -10.85
N ARG A 193 10.99 10.30 -11.16
CA ARG A 193 10.24 9.11 -11.59
C ARG A 193 10.28 7.93 -10.61
N LEU A 194 10.59 8.19 -9.35
CA LEU A 194 10.50 7.22 -8.26
C LEU A 194 9.05 7.10 -7.75
N LEU A 195 8.22 8.12 -7.97
CA LEU A 195 6.78 8.05 -7.74
C LEU A 195 5.99 8.40 -9.00
N MET A 196 4.84 7.77 -9.15
CA MET A 196 3.90 7.95 -10.25
C MET A 196 3.22 9.33 -10.14
N THR A 197 2.81 9.86 -11.29
CA THR A 197 2.02 11.10 -11.38
C THR A 197 0.52 10.80 -11.30
N PRO A 198 -0.31 11.75 -10.83
CA PRO A 198 -1.77 11.59 -10.86
C PRO A 198 -2.31 11.27 -12.26
N ALA A 199 -1.77 11.92 -13.31
CA ALA A 199 -2.15 11.66 -14.69
C ALA A 199 -1.87 10.22 -15.15
N ALA A 200 -0.73 9.63 -14.77
CA ALA A 200 -0.44 8.22 -15.08
C ALA A 200 -1.39 7.28 -14.33
N HIS A 201 -1.73 7.61 -13.07
CA HIS A 201 -2.68 6.82 -12.30
C HIS A 201 -4.12 6.94 -12.80
N GLN A 202 -4.48 8.07 -13.40
CA GLN A 202 -5.82 8.27 -13.95
C GLN A 202 -6.18 7.21 -15.02
N LEU A 203 -5.20 6.71 -15.77
CA LEU A 203 -5.40 5.62 -16.75
C LEU A 203 -5.98 4.34 -16.10
N HIS A 204 -5.57 4.07 -14.86
CA HIS A 204 -6.16 3.00 -14.07
C HIS A 204 -7.60 3.35 -13.68
N HIS A 205 -7.89 4.55 -13.17
CA HIS A 205 -9.27 4.95 -12.82
C HIS A 205 -10.22 4.95 -14.02
N ASP A 206 -9.73 5.30 -15.20
CA ASP A 206 -10.54 5.35 -16.42
C ASP A 206 -10.97 3.97 -16.93
N THR A 207 -10.21 2.92 -16.59
CA THR A 207 -10.39 1.58 -17.18
C THR A 207 -10.59 0.46 -16.17
N LEU A 208 -10.03 0.61 -14.96
CA LEU A 208 -9.88 -0.37 -13.90
C LEU A 208 -9.22 -1.69 -14.32
N GLN A 209 -8.52 -1.69 -15.46
CA GLN A 209 -8.05 -2.91 -16.15
C GLN A 209 -6.55 -2.88 -16.47
N ARG A 210 -5.83 -1.85 -16.02
CA ARG A 210 -4.40 -1.70 -16.25
C ARG A 210 -3.78 -0.78 -15.21
N ASP A 211 -2.46 -0.77 -15.21
CA ASP A 211 -1.63 0.20 -14.51
C ASP A 211 -1.88 0.23 -12.99
N PHE A 212 -1.97 -0.96 -12.39
CA PHE A 212 -2.33 -1.19 -11.00
C PHE A 212 -1.26 -0.75 -9.98
N ALA A 213 0.02 -0.74 -10.34
CA ALA A 213 1.09 -0.38 -9.41
C ALA A 213 1.00 1.10 -9.00
N THR A 214 1.06 1.35 -7.68
CA THR A 214 0.76 2.67 -7.11
C THR A 214 2.00 3.49 -6.73
N ASN A 215 3.19 2.88 -6.73
CA ASN A 215 4.41 3.57 -6.35
C ASN A 215 4.94 4.40 -7.52
N SER A 216 5.60 3.75 -8.49
CA SER A 216 6.27 4.34 -9.65
C SER A 216 5.67 3.89 -10.98
N GLY A 217 5.01 2.74 -11.01
CA GLY A 217 4.45 2.14 -12.22
C GLY A 217 5.47 1.36 -13.06
N TRP A 218 6.73 1.21 -12.62
CA TRP A 218 7.76 0.48 -13.36
C TRP A 218 7.39 -0.99 -13.60
N SER A 219 6.65 -1.60 -12.69
CA SER A 219 6.21 -2.99 -12.76
C SER A 219 4.93 -3.20 -13.57
N ASN A 220 4.24 -2.13 -13.99
CA ASN A 220 2.97 -2.23 -14.72
C ASN A 220 3.02 -3.08 -15.98
N PRO A 221 4.10 -3.09 -16.81
CA PRO A 221 4.17 -4.01 -17.94
C PRO A 221 3.99 -5.47 -17.55
N LEU A 222 4.63 -5.91 -16.45
CA LEU A 222 4.50 -7.28 -15.94
C LEU A 222 3.12 -7.52 -15.31
N VAL A 223 2.62 -6.56 -14.52
CA VAL A 223 1.30 -6.68 -13.88
C VAL A 223 0.18 -6.71 -14.92
N ASN A 224 0.24 -5.87 -15.95
CA ASN A 224 -0.74 -5.83 -17.05
C ASN A 224 -0.71 -7.14 -17.86
N TRP A 225 0.48 -7.70 -18.12
CA TRP A 225 0.59 -9.02 -18.75
C TRP A 225 -0.11 -10.11 -17.92
N LEU A 226 0.16 -10.15 -16.61
CA LEU A 226 -0.48 -11.10 -15.70
C LEU A 226 -1.99 -10.90 -15.64
N PHE A 227 -2.44 -9.65 -15.52
CA PHE A 227 -3.85 -9.27 -15.51
C PHE A 227 -4.57 -9.80 -16.75
N ASN A 228 -4.05 -9.50 -17.94
CA ASN A 228 -4.62 -9.94 -19.22
C ASN A 228 -4.67 -11.47 -19.30
N SER A 229 -3.64 -12.16 -18.83
CA SER A 229 -3.59 -13.62 -18.78
C SER A 229 -4.65 -14.22 -17.84
N LEU A 230 -4.84 -13.63 -16.66
CA LEU A 230 -5.86 -14.06 -15.69
C LEU A 230 -7.28 -13.75 -16.18
N ARG A 231 -7.48 -12.58 -16.79
CA ARG A 231 -8.75 -12.14 -17.36
C ARG A 231 -9.19 -13.01 -18.53
N ALA A 232 -8.27 -13.36 -19.44
CA ALA A 232 -8.54 -14.31 -20.54
C ALA A 232 -8.99 -15.69 -20.05
N ARG A 233 -8.64 -16.06 -18.81
CA ARG A 233 -9.08 -17.30 -18.13
C ARG A 233 -10.33 -17.11 -17.25
N GLY A 234 -11.00 -15.96 -17.34
CA GLY A 234 -12.22 -15.66 -16.57
C GLY A 234 -12.00 -15.46 -15.06
N ARG A 235 -10.77 -15.22 -14.59
CA ARG A 235 -10.45 -15.14 -13.15
C ARG A 235 -10.68 -13.75 -12.53
N LEU A 236 -10.80 -12.72 -13.36
CA LEU A 236 -10.95 -11.31 -12.94
C LEU A 236 -12.16 -10.68 -13.66
N PRO A 237 -13.40 -11.11 -13.35
CA PRO A 237 -14.60 -10.58 -13.99
C PRO A 237 -14.94 -9.18 -13.47
N ASP A 238 -15.46 -8.31 -14.35
CA ASP A 238 -15.84 -6.93 -13.99
C ASP A 238 -16.97 -6.88 -12.95
N ALA A 239 -17.79 -7.93 -12.86
CA ALA A 239 -18.80 -8.08 -11.81
C ALA A 239 -18.21 -8.02 -10.38
N ASN A 240 -16.90 -8.22 -10.21
CA ASN A 240 -16.25 -8.12 -8.91
C ASN A 240 -15.73 -6.70 -8.59
N LEU A 241 -15.77 -5.75 -9.53
CA LEU A 241 -15.29 -4.38 -9.30
C LEU A 241 -16.20 -3.61 -8.35
N GLU A 242 -17.47 -4.01 -8.25
CA GLU A 242 -18.48 -3.41 -7.39
C GLU A 242 -19.05 -4.45 -6.42
N PRO A 243 -19.51 -4.04 -5.22
CA PRO A 243 -20.21 -4.94 -4.32
C PRO A 243 -21.56 -5.36 -4.91
N SER A 244 -21.86 -6.67 -4.87
CA SER A 244 -23.18 -7.19 -5.20
C SER A 244 -24.10 -7.22 -3.98
N SER A 245 -25.42 -7.18 -4.22
CA SER A 245 -26.47 -7.43 -3.23
C SER A 245 -26.32 -8.80 -2.58
#